data_AF-A0A7S0J0U7-F1
#
_entry.id   AF-A0A7S0J0U7-F1
#
_cell.length_a   1.000
_cell.length_b   1.000
_cell.length_c   1.000
_cell.angle_alpha   90.00
_cell.angle_beta   90.00
_cell.angle_gamma   90.00
#
_symmetry.space_group_name_H-M   'P 1'
#
loop_
_entity.id
_entity.type
_entity.pdbx_description
1 polymer ?
#
loop_
_entity_poly.entity_id
_entity_poly.type
_entity_poly.pdbx_seq_one_letter_code
_entity_poly.pdbx_strand_id
1 'polypeptide(L)'
;MLLGIWLLLLLPTSALRFGAPPPRSIRTASIIMGRKPGVMEPEQLKEFVEAAGERLIVVDARNPDFSVEPGDGVSNEKAPLAACGGARARAVNVVYDRGASAMDLTKIPAEWVEAGGGKATVPVITHCGGGGRGQKAKEYLEANGFGNVANGGGPEDAECWACFGDK
;
A
#
# COMPACT_ATOMS: atom_id res chain seq x y z
N MET A 1 51.19 64.92 -25.17
CA MET A 1 51.34 64.49 -23.76
C MET A 1 50.34 63.37 -23.49
N LEU A 2 50.85 62.20 -23.08
CA LEU A 2 50.21 61.01 -22.46
C LEU A 2 49.00 60.39 -23.21
N LEU A 3 49.13 59.26 -23.92
CA LEU A 3 49.41 57.88 -23.48
C LEU A 3 48.53 57.41 -22.31
N GLY A 4 47.51 56.60 -22.62
CA GLY A 4 46.65 55.89 -21.68
C GLY A 4 46.28 54.51 -22.23
N ILE A 5 47.06 53.50 -21.83
CA ILE A 5 46.79 52.05 -21.91
C ILE A 5 45.53 51.73 -21.08
N TRP A 6 44.69 50.75 -21.44
CA TRP A 6 43.98 49.79 -20.54
C TRP A 6 43.19 48.80 -21.42
N LEU A 7 43.77 47.62 -21.71
CA LEU A 7 43.56 46.34 -21.01
C LEU A 7 42.40 45.52 -21.61
N LEU A 8 42.79 44.60 -22.49
CA LEU A 8 41.96 43.59 -23.13
C LEU A 8 41.53 42.54 -22.08
N LEU A 9 40.27 42.53 -21.67
CA LEU A 9 39.71 41.49 -20.81
C LEU A 9 39.29 40.28 -21.64
N LEU A 10 40.10 39.22 -21.54
CA LEU A 10 39.80 37.87 -21.99
C LEU A 10 38.69 37.28 -21.11
N LEU A 11 37.53 36.98 -21.70
CA LEU A 11 36.49 36.16 -21.07
C LEU A 11 36.82 34.67 -21.29
N PRO A 12 36.80 33.82 -20.25
CA PRO A 12 36.95 32.38 -20.41
C PRO A 12 35.66 31.77 -20.97
N THR A 13 35.79 31.08 -22.10
CA THR A 13 34.77 30.18 -22.64
C THR A 13 34.54 29.03 -21.67
N SER A 14 33.43 29.08 -20.93
CA SER A 14 32.94 27.93 -20.15
C SER A 14 32.46 26.83 -21.11
N ALA A 15 33.26 25.77 -21.22
CA ALA A 15 32.84 24.54 -21.88
C ALA A 15 31.69 23.90 -21.08
N LEU A 16 30.49 23.86 -21.67
CA LEU A 16 29.39 23.03 -21.23
C LEU A 16 29.80 21.56 -21.34
N ARG A 17 30.18 20.95 -20.22
CA ARG A 17 30.34 19.49 -20.12
C ARG A 17 28.95 18.87 -20.02
N PHE A 18 28.52 18.22 -21.10
CA PHE A 18 27.40 17.28 -21.05
C PHE A 18 27.84 16.08 -20.19
N GLY A 19 27.46 16.11 -18.91
CA GLY A 19 27.56 14.94 -18.04
C GLY A 19 26.62 13.86 -18.54
N ALA A 20 27.14 12.66 -18.77
CA ALA A 20 26.32 11.50 -19.07
C ALA A 20 25.30 11.26 -17.94
N PRO A 21 24.05 10.89 -18.24
CA PRO A 21 23.08 10.55 -17.22
C PRO A 21 23.62 9.37 -16.38
N PRO A 22 23.39 9.36 -15.06
CA PRO A 22 23.80 8.23 -14.23
C PRO A 22 23.19 6.94 -14.78
N PRO A 23 23.91 5.81 -14.69
CA PRO A 23 23.35 4.53 -15.10
C PRO A 23 22.07 4.31 -14.30
N ARG A 24 20.94 4.16 -15.02
CA ARG A 24 19.69 3.69 -14.41
C ARG A 24 20.03 2.37 -13.73
N SER A 25 19.93 2.35 -12.40
CA SER A 25 19.88 1.11 -11.64
C SER A 25 18.74 0.31 -12.23
N ILE A 26 19.10 -0.73 -12.99
CA ILE A 26 18.18 -1.80 -13.34
C ILE A 26 17.92 -2.45 -11.99
N ARG A 27 16.84 -2.05 -11.32
CA ARG A 27 16.29 -2.86 -10.24
C ARG A 27 16.03 -4.20 -10.88
N THR A 28 16.86 -5.17 -10.54
CA THR A 28 16.60 -6.57 -10.80
C THR A 28 15.33 -6.87 -10.01
N ALA A 29 14.18 -6.66 -10.65
CA ALA A 29 12.93 -7.22 -10.18
C ALA A 29 13.13 -8.72 -10.33
N SER A 30 13.61 -9.36 -9.27
CA SER A 30 13.46 -10.79 -9.11
C SER A 30 11.98 -11.06 -9.25
N ILE A 31 11.59 -11.58 -10.41
CA ILE A 31 10.24 -12.06 -10.67
C ILE A 31 10.04 -13.24 -9.71
N ILE A 32 9.49 -12.96 -8.54
CA ILE A 32 8.90 -13.99 -7.68
C ILE A 32 7.54 -14.30 -8.32
N MET A 33 7.36 -15.55 -8.72
CA MET A 33 6.14 -16.03 -9.36
C MET A 33 4.88 -15.71 -8.55
N GLY A 34 3.84 -15.13 -9.18
CA GLY A 34 2.44 -15.42 -8.83
C GLY A 34 1.64 -14.42 -7.96
N ARG A 35 2.12 -13.22 -7.64
CA ARG A 35 1.29 -12.21 -6.93
C ARG A 35 0.21 -11.59 -7.81
N LYS A 36 -0.96 -11.30 -7.22
CA LYS A 36 -2.04 -10.63 -7.96
C LYS A 36 -1.69 -9.17 -8.22
N PRO A 37 -2.15 -8.59 -9.35
CA PRO A 37 -1.92 -7.18 -9.65
C PRO A 37 -2.38 -6.26 -8.52
N GLY A 38 -1.55 -5.26 -8.20
CA GLY A 38 -1.85 -4.23 -7.20
C GLY A 38 -1.46 -4.59 -5.76
N VAL A 39 -1.09 -5.85 -5.48
CA VAL A 39 -0.48 -6.22 -4.20
C VAL A 39 0.86 -5.50 -4.05
N MET A 40 1.09 -4.88 -2.90
CA MET A 40 2.34 -4.19 -2.58
C MET A 40 3.47 -5.20 -2.40
N GLU A 41 4.67 -4.88 -2.89
CA GLU A 41 5.82 -5.76 -2.69
C GLU A 41 6.12 -5.96 -1.20
N PRO A 42 6.55 -7.17 -0.77
CA PRO A 42 6.71 -7.49 0.66
C PRO A 42 7.61 -6.51 1.42
N GLU A 43 8.72 -6.08 0.84
CA GLU A 43 9.63 -5.13 1.50
C GLU A 43 8.95 -3.77 1.74
N GLN A 44 8.22 -3.27 0.74
CA GLN A 44 7.47 -2.02 0.84
C GLN A 44 6.31 -2.15 1.81
N LEU A 45 5.65 -3.31 1.84
CA LEU A 45 4.56 -3.60 2.77
C LEU A 45 5.06 -3.64 4.21
N LYS A 46 6.23 -4.25 4.44
CA LYS A 46 6.88 -4.24 5.75
C LYS A 46 7.19 -2.82 6.20
N GLU A 47 7.82 -2.01 5.35
CA GLU A 47 8.09 -0.58 5.63
C GLU A 47 6.80 0.19 5.94
N PHE A 48 5.72 -0.07 5.19
CA PHE A 48 4.42 0.53 5.42
C PHE A 48 3.85 0.18 6.80
N VAL A 49 3.90 -1.10 7.18
CA VAL A 49 3.42 -1.58 8.49
C VAL A 49 4.25 -0.98 9.62
N GLU A 50 5.57 -0.97 9.49
CA GLU A 50 6.49 -0.39 10.48
C GLU A 50 6.24 1.11 10.66
N ALA A 51 6.08 1.86 9.56
CA ALA A 51 5.77 3.29 9.61
C ALA A 51 4.37 3.59 10.17
N ALA A 52 3.40 2.69 9.94
CA ALA A 52 2.06 2.81 10.48
C ALA A 52 2.04 2.62 12.00
N GLY A 53 2.77 1.62 12.51
CA GLY A 53 2.77 1.23 13.92
C GLY A 53 1.35 0.91 14.41
N GLU A 54 1.03 1.34 15.63
CA GLU A 54 -0.27 1.10 16.28
C GLU A 54 -1.46 1.80 15.60
N ARG A 55 -1.21 2.70 14.65
CA ARG A 55 -2.28 3.40 13.91
C ARG A 55 -2.85 2.58 12.76
N LEU A 56 -2.15 1.51 12.35
CA LEU A 56 -2.55 0.67 11.24
C LEU A 56 -4.00 0.17 11.41
N ILE A 57 -4.80 0.33 10.36
CA ILE A 57 -6.08 -0.36 10.23
C ILE A 57 -5.91 -1.46 9.21
N VAL A 58 -6.37 -2.67 9.53
CA VAL A 58 -6.42 -3.77 8.57
C VAL A 58 -7.87 -4.05 8.17
N VAL A 59 -8.17 -3.90 6.89
CA VAL A 59 -9.49 -4.14 6.31
C VAL A 59 -9.48 -5.47 5.57
N ASP A 60 -10.20 -6.44 6.13
CA ASP A 60 -10.42 -7.74 5.51
C ASP A 60 -11.66 -7.69 4.61
N ALA A 61 -11.45 -7.79 3.30
CA ALA A 61 -12.50 -7.65 2.29
C ALA A 61 -13.27 -8.96 2.01
N ARG A 62 -12.93 -10.06 2.68
CA ARG A 62 -13.56 -11.38 2.45
C ARG A 62 -15.03 -11.39 2.88
N ASN A 63 -15.81 -12.25 2.24
CA ASN A 63 -17.22 -12.44 2.54
C ASN A 63 -17.34 -13.52 3.63
N PRO A 64 -17.99 -13.25 4.77
CA PRO A 64 -18.22 -14.26 5.79
C PRO A 64 -19.23 -15.34 5.36
N ASP A 65 -20.03 -15.08 4.33
CA ASP A 65 -20.89 -16.09 3.71
C ASP A 65 -20.10 -16.87 2.64
N PHE A 66 -19.53 -17.99 3.05
CA PHE A 66 -18.74 -18.86 2.17
C PHE A 66 -19.59 -19.62 1.15
N SER A 67 -20.92 -19.59 1.25
CA SER A 67 -21.78 -20.13 0.18
C SER A 67 -21.79 -19.19 -1.04
N VAL A 68 -21.59 -17.89 -0.82
CA VAL A 68 -21.49 -16.88 -1.88
C VAL A 68 -20.08 -16.84 -2.44
N GLU A 69 -19.05 -16.96 -1.59
CA GLU A 69 -17.64 -16.91 -2.00
C GLU A 69 -16.82 -18.05 -1.34
N PRO A 70 -16.86 -19.28 -1.89
CA PRO A 70 -16.22 -20.45 -1.28
C PRO A 70 -14.71 -20.31 -1.08
N GLY A 71 -14.02 -19.55 -1.94
CA GLY A 71 -12.58 -19.28 -1.80
C GLY A 71 -12.21 -18.51 -0.53
N ASP A 72 -13.14 -17.71 0.01
CA ASP A 72 -12.93 -17.02 1.28
C ASP A 72 -12.93 -18.00 2.46
N GLY A 73 -13.68 -19.10 2.35
CA GLY A 73 -13.68 -20.18 3.34
C GLY A 73 -12.31 -20.87 3.46
N VAL A 74 -11.67 -21.17 2.34
CA VAL A 74 -10.31 -21.74 2.32
C VAL A 74 -9.30 -20.80 2.98
N SER A 75 -9.38 -19.50 2.66
CA SER A 75 -8.52 -18.51 3.30
C SER A 75 -8.85 -18.32 4.79
N ASN A 76 -10.10 -18.51 5.20
CA ASN A 76 -10.55 -18.39 6.58
C ASN A 76 -9.96 -19.46 7.49
N GLU A 77 -9.68 -20.66 6.97
CA GLU A 77 -8.97 -21.71 7.72
C GLU A 77 -7.56 -21.27 8.16
N LYS A 78 -6.88 -20.46 7.33
CA LYS A 78 -5.53 -19.93 7.62
C LYS A 78 -5.56 -18.64 8.42
N ALA A 79 -6.54 -17.79 8.15
CA ALA A 79 -6.73 -16.49 8.78
C ALA A 79 -8.21 -16.33 9.17
N PRO A 80 -8.61 -16.72 10.39
CA PRO A 80 -10.00 -16.67 10.80
C PRO A 80 -10.56 -15.25 10.80
N LEU A 81 -11.72 -15.03 10.17
CA LEU A 81 -12.43 -13.75 10.18
C LEU A 81 -12.78 -13.30 11.61
N ALA A 82 -13.06 -14.25 12.50
CA ALA A 82 -13.31 -14.01 13.92
C ALA A 82 -12.10 -13.42 14.66
N ALA A 83 -10.88 -13.46 14.08
CA ALA A 83 -9.73 -12.79 14.66
C ALA A 83 -9.80 -11.26 14.50
N CYS A 84 -10.56 -10.74 13.54
CA CYS A 84 -10.77 -9.30 13.35
C CYS A 84 -11.49 -8.69 14.56
N GLY A 85 -10.89 -7.69 15.19
CA GLY A 85 -11.38 -7.07 16.42
C GLY A 85 -11.13 -7.90 17.68
N GLY A 86 -10.51 -9.08 17.53
CA GLY A 86 -10.08 -9.96 18.62
C GLY A 86 -8.56 -10.01 18.70
N ALA A 87 -7.98 -11.15 18.32
CA ALA A 87 -6.52 -11.33 18.28
C ALA A 87 -5.81 -10.33 17.35
N ARG A 88 -6.53 -9.81 16.35
CA ARG A 88 -6.10 -8.76 15.43
C ARG A 88 -6.88 -7.48 15.75
N ALA A 89 -6.42 -6.76 16.77
CA ALA A 89 -7.21 -5.75 17.47
C ALA A 89 -7.68 -4.59 16.58
N ARG A 90 -6.88 -4.21 15.56
CA ARG A 90 -7.23 -3.16 14.59
C ARG A 90 -7.54 -3.71 13.20
N ALA A 91 -7.88 -5.00 13.13
CA ALA A 91 -8.45 -5.60 11.93
C ALA A 91 -9.98 -5.57 11.99
N VAL A 92 -10.61 -5.28 10.85
CA VAL A 92 -12.06 -5.25 10.71
C VAL A 92 -12.48 -5.93 9.41
N ASN A 93 -13.51 -6.77 9.47
CA ASN A 93 -14.08 -7.36 8.27
C ASN A 93 -15.10 -6.41 7.63
N VAL A 94 -14.71 -5.83 6.49
CA VAL A 94 -15.56 -4.98 5.67
C VAL A 94 -15.61 -5.57 4.28
N VAL A 95 -16.67 -6.33 4.00
CA VAL A 95 -16.84 -7.03 2.73
C VAL A 95 -16.83 -6.04 1.57
N TYR A 96 -16.00 -6.31 0.56
CA TYR A 96 -16.21 -5.71 -0.76
C TYR A 96 -17.18 -6.59 -1.54
N ASP A 97 -18.42 -6.11 -1.67
CA ASP A 97 -19.45 -6.77 -2.45
C ASP A 97 -19.19 -6.50 -3.95
N ARG A 98 -18.92 -7.57 -4.71
CA ARG A 98 -18.64 -7.46 -6.15
C ARG A 98 -19.88 -7.11 -6.98
N GLY A 99 -21.06 -7.54 -6.55
CA GLY A 99 -22.32 -7.22 -7.23
C GLY A 99 -22.68 -5.76 -7.06
N ALA A 100 -22.50 -5.22 -5.85
CA ALA A 100 -22.72 -3.80 -5.57
C ALA A 100 -21.51 -2.92 -5.94
N SER A 101 -20.34 -3.50 -6.17
CA SER A 101 -19.06 -2.81 -6.34
C SER A 101 -18.77 -1.80 -5.21
N ALA A 102 -19.13 -2.19 -3.97
CA ALA A 102 -19.16 -1.29 -2.83
C ALA A 102 -18.77 -1.97 -1.51
N MET A 103 -18.47 -1.13 -0.50
CA MET A 103 -18.18 -1.52 0.87
C MET A 103 -18.99 -0.67 1.84
N ASP A 104 -19.42 -1.28 2.95
CA ASP A 104 -20.02 -0.56 4.07
C ASP A 104 -18.94 0.06 4.95
N LEU A 105 -18.54 1.30 4.63
CA LEU A 105 -17.47 2.01 5.33
C LEU A 105 -17.83 2.37 6.78
N THR A 106 -19.11 2.29 7.16
CA THR A 106 -19.54 2.55 8.55
C THR A 106 -19.02 1.48 9.52
N LYS A 107 -18.60 0.32 8.99
CA LYS A 107 -17.94 -0.73 9.76
C LYS A 107 -16.52 -0.38 10.17
N ILE A 108 -15.84 0.54 9.48
CA ILE A 108 -14.53 1.02 9.90
C ILE A 108 -14.75 2.01 11.06
N PRO A 109 -14.25 1.73 12.27
CA PRO A 109 -14.49 2.60 13.42
C PRO A 109 -13.92 4.01 13.19
N ALA A 110 -14.77 5.03 13.36
CA ALA A 110 -14.39 6.42 13.08
C ALA A 110 -13.23 6.87 13.98
N GLU A 111 -13.22 6.43 15.24
CA GLU A 111 -12.15 6.68 16.19
C GLU A 111 -10.79 6.13 15.75
N TRP A 112 -10.76 5.03 14.98
CA TRP A 112 -9.51 4.49 14.43
C TRP A 112 -8.98 5.37 13.31
N VAL A 113 -9.89 5.88 12.47
CA VAL A 113 -9.58 6.81 11.38
C VAL A 113 -9.04 8.12 11.94
N GLU A 114 -9.71 8.69 12.93
CA GLU A 114 -9.26 9.93 13.59
C GLU A 114 -7.93 9.75 14.31
N ALA A 115 -7.75 8.66 15.07
CA ALA A 115 -6.46 8.34 15.70
C ALA A 115 -5.31 8.13 14.69
N GLY A 116 -5.66 7.78 13.44
CA GLY A 116 -4.73 7.67 12.33
C GLY A 116 -4.35 8.99 11.66
N GLY A 117 -5.01 10.10 12.01
CA GLY A 117 -4.86 11.42 11.37
C GLY A 117 -5.92 11.74 10.31
N GLY A 118 -7.07 11.05 10.35
CA GLY A 118 -8.17 11.20 9.40
C GLY A 118 -7.95 10.42 8.11
N LYS A 119 -9.00 10.32 7.27
CA LYS A 119 -9.01 9.49 6.05
C LYS A 119 -7.80 9.72 5.14
N ALA A 120 -7.40 10.98 4.95
CA ALA A 120 -6.30 11.33 4.05
C ALA A 120 -4.95 10.73 4.46
N THR A 121 -4.74 10.40 5.74
CA THR A 121 -3.41 10.00 6.26
C THR A 121 -3.40 8.67 7.02
N VAL A 122 -4.54 8.21 7.54
CA VAL A 122 -4.63 6.94 8.28
C VAL A 122 -4.09 5.80 7.44
N PRO A 123 -3.09 5.04 7.93
CA PRO A 123 -2.55 3.90 7.21
C PRO A 123 -3.55 2.75 7.22
N VAL A 124 -3.96 2.31 6.03
CA VAL A 124 -4.89 1.19 5.85
C VAL A 124 -4.25 0.12 4.98
N ILE A 125 -4.25 -1.13 5.46
CA ILE A 125 -4.03 -2.30 4.62
C ILE A 125 -5.37 -2.91 4.28
N THR A 126 -5.63 -3.12 3.00
CA THR A 126 -6.71 -3.98 2.53
C THR A 126 -6.16 -5.35 2.20
N HIS A 127 -6.91 -6.41 2.47
CA HIS A 127 -6.53 -7.76 2.05
C HIS A 127 -7.76 -8.61 1.74
N CYS A 128 -7.55 -9.74 1.07
CA CYS A 128 -8.51 -10.84 1.04
C CYS A 128 -7.75 -12.16 1.22
N GLY A 129 -8.11 -13.22 0.49
CA GLY A 129 -7.32 -14.46 0.41
C GLY A 129 -5.99 -14.29 -0.32
N GLY A 130 -6.03 -13.76 -1.54
CA GLY A 130 -4.85 -13.60 -2.40
C GLY A 130 -4.68 -12.21 -3.03
N GLY A 131 -5.36 -11.18 -2.52
CA GLY A 131 -5.17 -9.78 -2.92
C GLY A 131 -6.08 -9.21 -4.02
N GLY A 132 -6.79 -10.04 -4.77
CA GLY A 132 -7.62 -9.55 -5.88
C GLY A 132 -8.84 -8.73 -5.43
N ARG A 133 -9.52 -9.15 -4.36
CA ARG A 133 -10.59 -8.34 -3.74
C ARG A 133 -10.03 -7.24 -2.85
N GLY A 134 -8.88 -7.48 -2.20
CA GLY A 134 -8.12 -6.43 -1.51
C GLY A 134 -7.84 -5.23 -2.42
N GLN A 135 -7.45 -5.47 -3.67
CA GLN A 135 -7.25 -4.39 -4.65
C GLN A 135 -8.52 -3.58 -4.91
N LYS A 136 -9.69 -4.23 -5.01
CA LYS A 136 -10.97 -3.54 -5.21
C LYS A 136 -11.43 -2.77 -3.97
N ALA A 137 -11.17 -3.32 -2.78
CA ALA A 137 -11.38 -2.61 -1.54
C ALA A 137 -10.49 -1.36 -1.44
N LYS A 138 -9.21 -1.47 -1.84
CA LYS A 138 -8.29 -0.33 -1.90
C LYS A 138 -8.82 0.77 -2.81
N GLU A 139 -9.14 0.44 -4.05
CA GLU A 139 -9.68 1.40 -5.03
C GLU A 139 -10.95 2.10 -4.50
N TYR A 140 -11.83 1.35 -3.83
CA TYR A 140 -13.05 1.91 -3.24
C TYR A 140 -12.75 2.85 -2.07
N LEU A 141 -11.82 2.50 -1.18
CA LEU A 141 -11.39 3.38 -0.08
C LEU A 141 -10.74 4.66 -0.61
N GLU A 142 -9.87 4.56 -1.60
CA GLU A 142 -9.23 5.71 -2.26
C GLU A 142 -10.27 6.66 -2.86
N ALA A 143 -11.26 6.11 -3.58
CA ALA A 143 -12.38 6.90 -4.11
C ALA A 143 -13.24 7.58 -3.01
N ASN A 144 -13.18 7.09 -1.77
CA ASN A 144 -13.90 7.61 -0.61
C ASN A 144 -13.02 8.46 0.34
N GLY A 145 -11.87 8.92 -0.16
CA GLY A 145 -11.01 9.89 0.50
C GLY A 145 -9.92 9.30 1.41
N PHE A 146 -9.73 7.98 1.40
CA PHE A 146 -8.60 7.38 2.08
C PHE A 146 -7.32 7.56 1.25
N GLY A 147 -6.36 8.34 1.76
CA GLY A 147 -5.17 8.74 1.00
C GLY A 147 -3.97 7.80 1.14
N ASN A 148 -4.00 6.89 2.12
CA ASN A 148 -2.86 6.06 2.49
C ASN A 148 -3.26 4.59 2.62
N VAL A 149 -3.56 3.96 1.47
CA VAL A 149 -4.09 2.59 1.39
C VAL A 149 -3.15 1.68 0.62
N ALA A 150 -2.79 0.56 1.23
CA ALA A 150 -2.02 -0.51 0.62
C ALA A 150 -2.90 -1.76 0.39
N ASN A 151 -2.61 -2.52 -0.65
CA ASN A 151 -3.15 -3.87 -0.82
C ASN A 151 -2.09 -4.86 -0.33
N GLY A 152 -2.35 -5.50 0.80
CA GLY A 152 -1.43 -6.44 1.44
C GLY A 152 -1.54 -7.86 0.90
N GLY A 153 -2.38 -8.14 -0.08
CA GLY A 153 -2.56 -9.51 -0.57
C GLY A 153 -3.49 -10.32 0.34
N GLY A 154 -2.94 -11.32 1.04
CA GLY A 154 -3.68 -12.18 1.96
C GLY A 154 -2.92 -13.47 2.33
N PRO A 155 -3.53 -14.37 3.11
CA PRO A 155 -2.90 -15.60 3.60
C PRO A 155 -2.51 -16.63 2.52
N GLU A 156 -2.87 -16.40 1.25
CA GLU A 156 -2.36 -17.18 0.11
C GLU A 156 -0.97 -16.73 -0.34
N ASP A 157 -0.53 -15.53 0.06
CA ASP A 157 0.82 -14.99 -0.16
C ASP A 157 1.56 -14.90 1.17
N ALA A 158 2.36 -15.92 1.47
CA ALA A 158 3.01 -16.06 2.77
C ALA A 158 3.97 -14.90 3.09
N GLU A 159 4.64 -14.32 2.09
CA GLU A 159 5.60 -13.24 2.31
C GLU A 159 4.89 -11.95 2.72
N CYS A 160 3.84 -11.55 1.99
CA CYS A 160 3.05 -10.38 2.38
C CYS A 160 2.28 -10.62 3.68
N TRP A 161 1.74 -11.84 3.88
CA TRP A 161 1.01 -12.18 5.11
C TRP A 161 1.89 -12.10 6.35
N ALA A 162 3.18 -12.45 6.25
CA ALA A 162 4.13 -12.32 7.34
C ALA A 162 4.35 -10.86 7.79
N CYS A 163 4.07 -9.87 6.93
CA CYS A 163 4.23 -8.46 7.27
C CYS A 163 3.13 -7.93 8.22
N PHE A 164 1.88 -8.39 8.08
CA PHE A 164 0.74 -7.80 8.78
C PHE A 164 -0.30 -8.79 9.32
N GLY A 165 -0.13 -10.10 9.09
CA GLY A 165 -1.14 -11.11 9.43
C GLY A 165 -1.43 -11.26 10.92
N ASP A 166 -0.53 -10.76 11.78
CA ASP A 166 -0.66 -10.68 13.23
C ASP A 166 -1.20 -9.32 13.73
N LYS A 167 -1.39 -8.35 12.84
CA LYS A 167 -1.91 -7.00 13.14
C LYS A 167 -3.42 -6.98 13.12
#